data_AF-A0A353FIQ7-F1
#
_entry.id   AF-A0A353FIQ7-F1
#
_cell.length_a   1.000
_cell.length_b   1.000
_cell.length_c   1.000
_cell.angle_alpha   90.00
_cell.angle_beta   90.00
_cell.angle_gamma   90.00
#
_symmetry.space_group_name_H-M   'P 1'
#
loop_
_entity.id
_entity.type
_entity.pdbx_description
1 polymer ?
#
loop_
_entity_poly.entity_id
_entity_poly.type
_entity_poly.pdbx_seq_one_letter_code
_entity_poly.pdbx_strand_id
1 'polypeptide(L)'
;MKNENKVGSRQAVRGIVVTIFWTLGSRVLGLIRDVCMTAALGATAGHGNFLMAWIAPNLFRRLVGEGAVSAAIQPALARAREEKGEASAHRMYARFHGVLGLILVGLVVVVEAILLFLPSVLGARLSPDDMAALRLGAILFPYVLPICLTALASAPQHLSGRFSLPALAPALLNVVWIVALQVILLFEGSGAGTERILCVAILFGGVIQWAAQIPGVRAAGWPIAPSVQSEDGSVRDAMKKFLPAMVGLAAVQINFALDHGLVRWLVDPSATTYTFYANRLLQLPLALLAISVATGLMPLFSRLAAEKKEADIPDALRRGGETILLLIFAAGIGLSILALPAVTVLFEHGRFSAEASKVMSDTLRAYLWCLPAAALIALLTRARQSIGDVRGPARAAVFAIPVNLVLNVLLLPKFGAPGAGYATAVALTL
;
A
#
# COMPACT_ATOMS: atom_id res chain seq x y z
N MET A 1 18.77 37.46 1.60
CA MET A 1 19.26 36.18 2.15
C MET A 1 18.63 35.72 3.48
N LYS A 2 18.52 36.52 4.56
CA LYS A 2 17.88 36.04 5.83
C LYS A 2 16.34 35.85 5.75
N ASN A 3 15.65 36.53 4.84
CA ASN A 3 14.19 36.43 4.68
C ASN A 3 13.73 35.29 3.76
N GLU A 4 14.51 34.88 2.76
CA GLU A 4 14.15 33.77 1.86
C GLU A 4 14.19 32.41 2.58
N ASN A 5 15.16 32.20 3.48
CA ASN A 5 15.23 30.99 4.31
C ASN A 5 14.04 30.84 5.28
N LYS A 6 13.43 31.95 5.75
CA LYS A 6 12.24 31.90 6.61
C LYS A 6 10.97 31.56 5.82
N VAL A 7 10.86 31.99 4.57
CA VAL A 7 9.71 31.70 3.70
C VAL A 7 9.72 30.23 3.27
N GLY A 8 10.88 29.68 2.91
CA GLY A 8 11.05 28.25 2.62
C GLY A 8 10.72 27.35 3.82
N SER A 9 11.16 27.76 5.02
CA SER A 9 10.84 27.05 6.27
C SER A 9 9.33 27.04 6.60
N ARG A 10 8.63 28.18 6.46
CA ARG A 10 7.18 28.25 6.69
C ARG A 10 6.36 27.47 5.66
N GLN A 11 6.77 27.49 4.38
CA GLN A 11 6.12 26.70 3.34
C GLN A 11 6.35 25.20 3.53
N ALA A 12 7.55 24.79 3.95
CA ALA A 12 7.86 23.40 4.30
C ALA A 12 7.05 22.92 5.51
N VAL A 13 6.98 23.70 6.59
CA VAL A 13 6.17 23.36 7.78
C VAL A 13 4.68 23.30 7.45
N ARG A 14 4.16 24.26 6.67
CA ARG A 14 2.75 24.23 6.20
C ARG A 14 2.48 23.00 5.33
N GLY A 15 3.42 22.64 4.44
CA GLY A 15 3.36 21.43 3.64
C GLY A 15 3.30 20.17 4.50
N ILE A 16 4.20 20.05 5.50
CA ILE A 16 4.25 18.92 6.44
C ILE A 16 2.94 18.80 7.24
N VAL A 17 2.44 19.90 7.81
CA VAL A 17 1.20 19.90 8.60
C VAL A 17 -0.01 19.51 7.74
N VAL A 18 -0.12 20.06 6.52
CA VAL A 18 -1.20 19.72 5.58
C VAL A 18 -1.12 18.25 5.16
N THR A 19 0.08 17.74 4.87
CA THR A 19 0.28 16.33 4.51
C THR A 19 -0.05 15.40 5.68
N ILE A 20 0.36 15.73 6.92
CA ILE A 20 0.01 14.93 8.11
C ILE A 20 -1.50 14.93 8.33
N PHE A 21 -2.15 16.10 8.25
CA PHE A 21 -3.60 16.21 8.41
C PHE A 21 -4.36 15.35 7.38
N TRP A 22 -4.01 15.48 6.09
CA TRP A 22 -4.64 14.67 5.04
C TRP A 22 -4.32 13.17 5.16
N THR A 23 -3.11 12.82 5.60
CA THR A 23 -2.71 11.41 5.80
C THR A 23 -3.49 10.79 6.96
N LEU A 24 -3.63 11.48 8.08
CA LEU A 24 -4.43 11.03 9.22
C LEU A 24 -5.91 10.95 8.85
N GLY A 25 -6.44 11.98 8.19
CA GLY A 25 -7.81 11.97 7.68
C GLY A 25 -8.07 10.80 6.72
N SER A 26 -7.13 10.51 5.81
CA SER A 26 -7.23 9.36 4.91
C SER A 26 -7.18 8.01 5.65
N ARG A 27 -6.38 7.89 6.71
CA ARG A 27 -6.34 6.69 7.55
C ARG A 27 -7.64 6.48 8.31
N VAL A 28 -8.23 7.55 8.87
CA VAL A 28 -9.54 7.49 9.55
C VAL A 28 -10.62 7.11 8.55
N LEU A 29 -10.69 7.75 7.38
CA LEU A 29 -11.62 7.36 6.32
C LEU A 29 -11.40 5.93 5.85
N GLY A 30 -10.16 5.47 5.78
CA GLY A 30 -9.82 4.08 5.47
C GLY A 30 -10.35 3.11 6.51
N LEU A 31 -10.25 3.45 7.80
CA LEU A 31 -10.83 2.67 8.88
C LEU A 31 -12.36 2.65 8.80
N ILE A 32 -13.01 3.80 8.61
CA ILE A 32 -14.47 3.89 8.45
C ILE A 32 -14.92 3.02 7.27
N ARG A 33 -14.23 3.10 6.13
CA ARG A 33 -14.49 2.24 4.97
C ARG A 33 -14.36 0.76 5.32
N ASP A 34 -13.31 0.38 6.05
CA ASP A 34 -13.08 -1.01 6.47
C ASP A 34 -14.20 -1.50 7.40
N VAL A 35 -14.68 -0.66 8.32
CA VAL A 35 -15.86 -0.92 9.17
C VAL A 35 -17.14 -1.05 8.35
N CYS A 36 -17.38 -0.16 7.38
CA CYS A 36 -18.54 -0.28 6.49
C CYS A 36 -18.49 -1.56 5.65
N MET A 37 -17.30 -1.99 5.20
CA MET A 37 -17.11 -3.23 4.45
C MET A 37 -17.46 -4.46 5.30
N THR A 38 -16.94 -4.57 6.52
CA THR A 38 -17.27 -5.69 7.41
C THR A 38 -18.74 -5.67 7.81
N ALA A 39 -19.33 -4.48 8.05
CA ALA A 39 -20.74 -4.37 8.36
C ALA A 39 -21.64 -4.83 7.22
N ALA A 40 -21.30 -4.47 5.98
CA ALA A 40 -22.10 -4.75 4.79
C ALA A 40 -21.93 -6.18 4.25
N LEU A 41 -20.72 -6.74 4.32
CA LEU A 41 -20.40 -8.05 3.72
C LEU A 41 -20.14 -9.16 4.75
N GLY A 42 -19.84 -8.81 6.00
CA GLY A 42 -19.44 -9.76 7.04
C GLY A 42 -18.11 -10.45 6.75
N ALA A 43 -17.82 -11.52 7.49
CA ALA A 43 -16.72 -12.44 7.17
C ALA A 43 -17.23 -13.57 6.26
N THR A 44 -17.60 -13.22 5.03
CA THR A 44 -18.17 -14.16 4.05
C THR A 44 -17.16 -14.51 2.96
N ALA A 45 -17.41 -15.60 2.24
CA ALA A 45 -16.62 -15.96 1.06
C ALA A 45 -16.66 -14.84 -0.01
N GLY A 46 -17.80 -14.18 -0.19
CA GLY A 46 -17.95 -13.01 -1.07
C GLY A 46 -16.98 -11.87 -0.72
N HIS A 47 -16.89 -11.51 0.56
CA HIS A 47 -15.91 -10.53 1.04
C HIS A 47 -14.47 -10.99 0.77
N GLY A 48 -14.17 -12.26 1.05
CA GLY A 48 -12.86 -12.85 0.77
C GLY A 48 -12.49 -12.82 -0.72
N ASN A 49 -13.45 -13.14 -1.60
CA ASN A 49 -13.31 -13.08 -3.06
C ASN A 49 -13.02 -11.64 -3.52
N PHE A 50 -13.73 -10.66 -2.96
CA PHE A 50 -13.50 -9.24 -3.22
C PHE A 50 -12.09 -8.81 -2.77
N LEU A 51 -11.67 -9.17 -1.56
CA LEU A 51 -10.34 -8.81 -1.05
C LEU A 51 -9.24 -9.42 -1.92
N MET A 52 -9.40 -10.67 -2.35
CA MET A 52 -8.47 -11.33 -3.27
C MET A 52 -8.38 -10.58 -4.61
N ALA A 53 -9.52 -10.17 -5.18
CA ALA A 53 -9.56 -9.37 -6.39
C ALA A 53 -8.90 -7.98 -6.22
N TRP A 54 -9.08 -7.36 -5.05
CA TRP A 54 -8.54 -6.03 -4.73
C TRP A 54 -7.01 -5.99 -4.54
N ILE A 55 -6.37 -7.13 -4.23
CA ILE A 55 -4.92 -7.20 -4.03
C ILE A 55 -4.15 -6.71 -5.28
N ALA A 56 -4.55 -7.14 -6.48
CA ALA A 56 -3.84 -6.78 -7.71
C ALA A 56 -3.89 -5.26 -8.00
N PRO A 57 -5.06 -4.60 -8.01
CA PRO A 57 -5.09 -3.13 -8.18
C PRO A 57 -4.37 -2.39 -7.05
N ASN A 58 -4.47 -2.86 -5.80
CA ASN A 58 -3.77 -2.24 -4.67
C ASN A 58 -2.25 -2.40 -4.75
N LEU A 59 -1.75 -3.52 -5.29
CA LEU A 59 -0.33 -3.73 -5.61
C LEU A 59 0.17 -2.63 -6.55
N PHE A 60 -0.51 -2.38 -7.67
CA PHE A 60 -0.13 -1.33 -8.61
C PHE A 60 -0.18 0.08 -8.01
N ARG A 61 -1.21 0.36 -7.19
CA ARG A 61 -1.31 1.62 -6.44
C ARG A 61 -0.06 1.87 -5.59
N ARG A 62 0.36 0.87 -4.81
CA ARG A 62 1.54 0.98 -3.93
C ARG A 62 2.82 1.07 -4.74
N LEU A 63 2.99 0.23 -5.76
CA LEU A 63 4.18 0.21 -6.61
C LEU A 63 4.44 1.54 -7.30
N VAL A 64 3.42 2.08 -7.97
CA VAL A 64 3.55 3.31 -8.77
C VAL A 64 3.48 4.54 -7.89
N GLY A 65 2.47 4.63 -7.02
CA GLY A 65 2.20 5.81 -6.19
C GLY A 65 3.17 6.03 -5.03
N GLU A 66 3.55 4.97 -4.31
CA GLU A 66 4.39 5.10 -3.12
C GLU A 66 5.89 4.97 -3.43
N GLY A 67 6.27 4.43 -4.60
CA GLY A 67 7.67 4.17 -4.93
C GLY A 67 8.14 4.70 -6.27
N ALA A 68 7.69 4.09 -7.36
CA ALA A 68 8.34 4.25 -8.67
C ALA A 68 8.31 5.69 -9.20
N VAL A 69 7.21 6.42 -8.97
CA VAL A 69 7.08 7.83 -9.38
C VAL A 69 8.10 8.71 -8.64
N SER A 70 8.17 8.60 -7.31
CA SER A 70 9.07 9.42 -6.48
C SER A 70 10.55 9.03 -6.66
N ALA A 71 10.84 7.75 -6.91
CA ALA A 71 12.21 7.26 -7.05
C ALA A 71 12.83 7.51 -8.43
N ALA A 72 12.03 7.46 -9.51
CA ALA A 72 12.55 7.52 -10.88
C ALA A 72 12.02 8.72 -11.67
N ILE A 73 10.72 9.04 -11.58
CA ILE A 73 10.10 10.04 -12.45
C ILE A 73 10.38 11.46 -11.94
N GLN A 74 10.11 11.74 -10.66
CA GLN A 74 10.33 13.07 -10.10
C GLN A 74 11.79 13.56 -10.31
N PRO A 75 12.83 12.76 -10.02
CA PRO A 75 14.21 13.18 -10.25
C PRO A 75 14.59 13.32 -11.73
N ALA A 76 13.93 12.57 -12.63
CA ALA A 76 14.18 12.68 -14.06
C ALA A 76 13.55 13.95 -14.63
N LEU A 77 12.33 14.28 -14.20
CA LEU A 77 11.65 15.53 -14.57
C LEU A 77 12.36 16.76 -14.00
N ALA A 78 12.82 16.70 -12.74
CA ALA A 78 13.61 17.77 -12.12
C ALA A 78 14.90 18.05 -12.91
N ARG A 79 15.68 17.01 -13.26
CA ARG A 79 16.88 17.15 -14.09
C ARG A 79 16.58 17.69 -15.48
N ALA A 80 15.54 17.20 -16.14
CA ALA A 80 15.14 17.72 -17.46
C ALA A 80 14.77 19.21 -17.40
N ARG A 81 14.14 19.65 -16.30
CA ARG A 81 13.78 21.05 -16.05
C ARG A 81 15.02 21.91 -15.81
N GLU A 82 15.97 21.43 -15.01
CA GLU A 82 17.21 22.14 -14.68
C GLU A 82 18.18 22.23 -15.85
N GLU A 83 18.42 21.12 -16.56
CA GLU A 83 19.42 21.04 -17.63
C GLU A 83 18.92 21.60 -18.98
N LYS A 84 17.63 21.42 -19.29
CA LYS A 84 17.07 21.64 -20.63
C LYS A 84 15.81 22.53 -20.62
N GLY A 85 15.46 23.09 -19.47
CA GLY A 85 14.33 24.00 -19.30
C GLY A 85 12.96 23.33 -19.20
N GLU A 86 11.94 24.13 -18.84
CA GLU A 86 10.55 23.70 -18.61
C GLU A 86 9.96 22.92 -19.79
N ALA A 87 10.20 23.40 -21.02
CA ALA A 87 9.65 22.78 -22.22
C ALA A 87 10.16 21.33 -22.41
N SER A 88 11.39 21.04 -22.01
CA SER A 88 11.94 19.68 -22.06
C SER A 88 11.26 18.78 -21.04
N ALA A 89 11.10 19.26 -19.80
CA ALA A 89 10.41 18.51 -18.74
C ALA A 89 8.94 18.25 -19.09
N HIS A 90 8.24 19.24 -19.66
CA HIS A 90 6.86 19.12 -20.15
C HIS A 90 6.73 18.06 -21.24
N ARG A 91 7.60 18.09 -22.25
CA ARG A 91 7.62 17.05 -23.31
C ARG A 91 7.92 15.68 -22.71
N MET A 92 8.86 15.58 -21.79
CA MET A 92 9.19 14.33 -21.10
C MET A 92 8.00 13.77 -20.31
N TYR A 93 7.31 14.61 -19.56
CA TYR A 93 6.11 14.23 -18.80
C TYR A 93 4.98 13.78 -19.74
N ALA A 94 4.66 14.54 -20.79
CA ALA A 94 3.62 14.18 -21.76
C ALA A 94 3.92 12.85 -22.45
N ARG A 95 5.20 12.60 -22.80
CA ARG A 95 5.65 11.33 -23.37
C ARG A 95 5.54 10.17 -22.38
N PHE A 96 5.97 10.36 -21.14
CA PHE A 96 5.85 9.33 -20.11
C PHE A 96 4.39 9.02 -19.81
N HIS A 97 3.53 10.04 -19.77
CA HIS A 97 2.09 9.88 -19.63
C HIS A 97 1.48 9.04 -20.75
N GLY A 98 1.84 9.29 -22.02
CA GLY A 98 1.36 8.50 -23.15
C GLY A 98 1.88 7.07 -23.17
N VAL A 99 3.19 6.88 -22.97
CA VAL A 99 3.81 5.54 -22.98
C VAL A 99 3.34 4.70 -21.80
N LEU A 100 3.31 5.26 -20.58
CA LEU A 100 2.77 4.55 -19.42
C LEU A 100 1.28 4.23 -19.64
N GLY A 101 0.49 5.18 -20.11
CA GLY A 101 -0.93 4.96 -20.42
C GLY A 101 -1.13 3.81 -21.41
N LEU A 102 -0.35 3.77 -22.50
CA LEU A 102 -0.41 2.69 -23.49
C LEU A 102 -0.02 1.32 -22.90
N ILE A 103 1.06 1.26 -22.11
CA ILE A 103 1.48 0.03 -21.42
C ILE A 103 0.39 -0.45 -20.47
N LEU A 104 -0.21 0.46 -19.69
CA LEU A 104 -1.27 0.13 -18.74
C LEU A 104 -2.54 -0.35 -19.45
N VAL A 105 -2.94 0.28 -20.56
CA VAL A 105 -4.08 -0.17 -21.37
C VAL A 105 -3.81 -1.57 -21.93
N GLY A 106 -2.63 -1.81 -22.52
CA GLY A 106 -2.25 -3.13 -23.01
C GLY A 106 -2.24 -4.18 -21.89
N LEU A 107 -1.72 -3.83 -20.71
CA LEU A 107 -1.72 -4.69 -19.53
C LEU A 107 -3.14 -5.00 -19.06
N VAL A 108 -4.02 -4.00 -19.00
CA VAL A 108 -5.43 -4.17 -18.62
C VAL A 108 -6.13 -5.13 -19.57
N VAL A 109 -6.01 -4.91 -20.89
CA VAL A 109 -6.62 -5.79 -21.89
C VAL A 109 -6.11 -7.23 -21.78
N VAL A 110 -4.79 -7.43 -21.66
CA VAL A 110 -4.21 -8.78 -21.56
C VAL A 110 -4.65 -9.48 -20.29
N VAL A 111 -4.60 -8.80 -19.14
CA VAL A 111 -4.97 -9.42 -17.86
C VAL A 111 -6.47 -9.65 -17.76
N GLU A 112 -7.32 -8.71 -18.20
CA GLU A 112 -8.76 -8.95 -18.28
C GLU A 112 -9.08 -10.15 -19.18
N ALA A 113 -8.44 -10.25 -20.35
CA ALA A 113 -8.61 -11.41 -21.23
C ALA A 113 -8.22 -12.72 -20.53
N ILE A 114 -7.09 -12.73 -19.81
CA ILE A 114 -6.68 -13.89 -18.99
C ILE A 114 -7.72 -14.19 -17.91
N LEU A 115 -8.15 -13.21 -17.13
CA LEU A 115 -9.10 -13.41 -16.02
C LEU A 115 -10.49 -13.87 -16.50
N LEU A 116 -10.92 -13.43 -17.68
CA LEU A 116 -12.19 -13.84 -18.30
C LEU A 116 -12.10 -15.22 -18.97
N PHE A 117 -10.94 -15.58 -19.53
CA PHE A 117 -10.74 -16.85 -20.24
C PHE A 117 -10.26 -17.99 -19.34
N LEU A 118 -9.55 -17.70 -18.26
CA LEU A 118 -9.03 -18.72 -17.34
C LEU A 118 -10.14 -19.63 -16.77
N PRO A 119 -11.35 -19.13 -16.41
CA PRO A 119 -12.45 -19.97 -15.98
C PRO A 119 -12.95 -20.94 -17.06
N SER A 120 -12.93 -20.57 -18.35
CA SER A 120 -13.36 -21.48 -19.43
C SER A 120 -12.34 -22.57 -19.72
N VAL A 121 -11.05 -22.31 -19.46
CA VAL A 121 -9.97 -23.30 -19.61
C VAL A 121 -9.89 -24.26 -18.44
N LEU A 122 -9.91 -23.73 -17.21
CA LEU A 122 -9.76 -24.55 -16.01
C LEU A 122 -11.06 -25.24 -15.60
N GLY A 123 -12.21 -24.67 -15.99
CA GLY A 123 -13.54 -25.28 -15.83
C GLY A 123 -13.75 -25.87 -14.43
N ALA A 124 -13.98 -27.19 -14.39
CA ALA A 124 -14.27 -27.95 -13.18
C ALA A 124 -13.12 -28.00 -12.14
N ARG A 125 -11.91 -27.51 -12.47
CA ARG A 125 -10.79 -27.43 -11.52
C ARG A 125 -10.86 -26.22 -10.59
N LEU A 126 -11.72 -25.26 -10.88
CA LEU A 126 -11.92 -24.07 -10.05
C LEU A 126 -13.12 -24.25 -9.13
N SER A 127 -12.97 -23.85 -7.87
CA SER A 127 -14.13 -23.74 -6.97
C SER A 127 -15.04 -22.59 -7.42
N PRO A 128 -16.34 -22.60 -7.06
CA PRO A 128 -17.25 -21.48 -7.33
C PRO A 128 -16.71 -20.14 -6.82
N ASP A 129 -16.05 -20.16 -5.66
CA ASP A 129 -15.43 -18.98 -5.07
C ASP A 129 -14.23 -18.47 -5.87
N ASP A 130 -13.41 -19.36 -6.42
CA ASP A 130 -12.29 -18.95 -7.27
C ASP A 130 -12.80 -18.35 -8.58
N MET A 131 -13.86 -18.90 -9.17
CA MET A 131 -14.52 -18.30 -10.32
C MET A 131 -15.08 -16.91 -9.99
N ALA A 132 -15.67 -16.73 -8.81
CA ALA A 132 -16.17 -15.43 -8.35
C ALA A 132 -15.03 -14.42 -8.15
N ALA A 133 -13.93 -14.81 -7.50
CA ALA A 133 -12.75 -13.97 -7.31
C ALA A 133 -12.12 -13.55 -8.66
N LEU A 134 -12.02 -14.46 -9.64
CA LEU A 134 -11.53 -14.15 -10.99
C LEU A 134 -12.44 -13.16 -11.71
N ARG A 135 -13.77 -13.31 -11.61
CA ARG A 135 -14.75 -12.38 -12.21
C ARG A 135 -14.68 -10.99 -11.57
N LEU A 136 -14.62 -10.92 -10.25
CA LEU A 136 -14.43 -9.64 -9.53
C LEU A 136 -13.08 -9.01 -9.89
N GLY A 137 -12.04 -9.84 -10.03
CA GLY A 137 -10.73 -9.43 -10.51
C GLY A 137 -10.79 -8.79 -11.89
N ALA A 138 -11.48 -9.41 -12.84
CA ALA A 138 -11.65 -8.86 -14.19
C ALA A 138 -12.34 -7.49 -14.14
N ILE A 139 -13.37 -7.32 -13.31
CA ILE A 139 -14.07 -6.03 -13.17
C ILE A 139 -13.17 -4.99 -12.49
N LEU A 140 -12.39 -5.35 -11.48
CA LEU A 140 -11.55 -4.39 -10.75
C LEU A 140 -10.25 -4.05 -11.44
N PHE A 141 -9.71 -4.94 -12.27
CA PHE A 141 -8.37 -4.76 -12.85
C PHE A 141 -8.22 -3.46 -13.65
N PRO A 142 -9.21 -2.97 -14.42
CA PRO A 142 -9.15 -1.66 -15.07
C PRO A 142 -8.88 -0.48 -14.13
N TYR A 143 -9.11 -0.61 -12.81
CA TYR A 143 -8.74 0.40 -11.80
C TYR A 143 -7.23 0.71 -11.80
N VAL A 144 -6.39 -0.24 -12.25
CA VAL A 144 -4.93 -0.06 -12.37
C VAL A 144 -4.59 1.15 -13.25
N LEU A 145 -5.36 1.40 -14.31
CA LEU A 145 -5.13 2.54 -15.20
C LEU A 145 -5.28 3.89 -14.48
N PRO A 146 -6.46 4.27 -13.95
CA PRO A 146 -6.64 5.56 -13.29
C PRO A 146 -5.76 5.73 -12.06
N ILE A 147 -5.48 4.68 -11.27
CA ILE A 147 -4.67 4.83 -10.07
C ILE A 147 -3.19 5.08 -10.39
N CYS A 148 -2.63 4.42 -11.41
CA CYS A 148 -1.27 4.67 -11.85
C CYS A 148 -1.14 6.04 -12.54
N LEU A 149 -2.16 6.49 -13.28
CA LEU A 149 -2.19 7.83 -13.85
C LEU A 149 -2.34 8.92 -12.79
N THR A 150 -3.13 8.68 -11.74
CA THR A 150 -3.23 9.54 -10.55
C THR A 150 -1.87 9.68 -9.87
N ALA A 151 -1.16 8.57 -9.69
CA ALA A 151 0.19 8.54 -9.14
C ALA A 151 1.17 9.33 -10.01
N LEU A 152 1.14 9.16 -11.34
CA LEU A 152 1.98 9.93 -12.26
C LEU A 152 1.69 11.44 -12.17
N ALA A 153 0.40 11.82 -12.10
CA ALA A 153 -0.03 13.21 -12.00
C ALA A 153 0.42 13.91 -10.71
N SER A 154 0.85 13.16 -9.68
CA SER A 154 1.43 13.74 -8.46
C SER A 154 2.81 14.36 -8.69
N ALA A 155 3.61 13.82 -9.62
CA ALA A 155 4.98 14.28 -9.86
C ALA A 155 5.07 15.77 -10.26
N PRO A 156 4.36 16.26 -11.30
CA PRO A 156 4.41 17.67 -11.67
C PRO A 156 3.88 18.59 -10.56
N GLN A 157 2.87 18.13 -9.82
CA GLN A 157 2.31 18.90 -8.71
C GLN A 157 3.31 19.05 -7.55
N HIS A 158 4.02 17.98 -7.18
CA HIS A 158 5.09 18.03 -6.19
C HIS A 158 6.25 18.94 -6.62
N LEU A 159 6.68 18.85 -7.89
CA LEU A 159 7.73 19.73 -8.45
C LEU A 159 7.33 21.21 -8.47
N SER A 160 6.03 21.51 -8.52
CA SER A 160 5.48 22.86 -8.42
C SER A 160 5.05 23.26 -7.00
N GLY A 161 5.42 22.49 -5.98
CA GLY A 161 5.11 22.79 -4.56
C GLY A 161 3.64 22.63 -4.17
N ARG A 162 2.85 21.92 -4.97
CA ARG A 162 1.42 21.67 -4.77
C ARG A 162 1.19 20.25 -4.24
N PHE A 163 0.99 20.11 -2.94
CA PHE A 163 0.90 18.79 -2.28
C PHE A 163 -0.54 18.37 -1.93
N SER A 164 -1.51 19.28 -1.96
CA SER A 164 -2.86 19.03 -1.43
C SER A 164 -3.68 18.03 -2.24
N LEU A 165 -3.76 18.20 -3.57
CA LEU A 165 -4.57 17.33 -4.44
C LEU A 165 -4.02 15.89 -4.52
N PRO A 166 -2.69 15.66 -4.62
CA PRO A 166 -2.14 14.32 -4.53
C PRO A 166 -2.43 13.66 -3.17
N ALA A 167 -2.32 14.41 -2.07
CA ALA A 167 -2.61 13.89 -0.73
C ALA A 167 -4.09 13.56 -0.50
N LEU A 168 -5.00 14.26 -1.20
CA LEU A 168 -6.45 14.02 -1.16
C LEU A 168 -6.90 12.79 -1.94
N ALA A 169 -6.12 12.33 -2.92
CA ALA A 169 -6.55 11.26 -3.81
C ALA A 169 -7.00 9.99 -3.08
N PRO A 170 -6.26 9.44 -2.09
CA PRO A 170 -6.70 8.24 -1.37
C PRO A 170 -8.00 8.47 -0.56
N ALA A 171 -8.20 9.67 -0.03
CA ALA A 171 -9.42 10.02 0.70
C ALA A 171 -10.65 10.04 -0.22
N LEU A 172 -10.53 10.56 -1.45
CA LEU A 172 -11.61 10.57 -2.43
C LEU A 172 -12.14 9.16 -2.73
N LEU A 173 -11.24 8.18 -2.93
CA LEU A 173 -11.67 6.79 -3.13
C LEU A 173 -12.38 6.23 -1.91
N ASN A 174 -11.86 6.47 -0.71
CA ASN A 174 -12.51 6.00 0.51
C ASN A 174 -13.93 6.59 0.64
N VAL A 175 -14.12 7.87 0.29
CA VAL A 175 -15.45 8.51 0.28
C VAL A 175 -16.37 7.86 -0.75
N VAL A 176 -15.93 7.69 -2.00
CA VAL A 176 -16.73 7.02 -3.06
C VAL A 176 -17.11 5.60 -2.62
N TRP A 177 -16.18 4.88 -2.02
CA TRP A 177 -16.37 3.52 -1.53
C TRP A 177 -17.39 3.47 -0.39
N ILE A 178 -17.27 4.35 0.62
CA ILE A 178 -18.23 4.45 1.72
C ILE A 178 -19.61 4.79 1.18
N VAL A 179 -19.73 5.81 0.32
CA VAL A 179 -21.00 6.22 -0.28
C VAL A 179 -21.63 5.08 -1.06
N ALA A 180 -20.85 4.35 -1.86
CA ALA A 180 -21.34 3.19 -2.61
C ALA A 180 -21.90 2.11 -1.69
N LEU A 181 -21.21 1.78 -0.59
CA LEU A 181 -21.71 0.82 0.39
C LEU A 181 -23.02 1.29 1.04
N GLN A 182 -23.11 2.57 1.43
CA GLN A 182 -24.33 3.11 2.02
C GLN A 182 -25.51 3.06 1.03
N VAL A 183 -25.27 3.41 -0.24
CA VAL A 183 -26.28 3.32 -1.30
C VAL A 183 -26.73 1.87 -1.50
N ILE A 184 -25.81 0.91 -1.59
CA ILE A 184 -26.17 -0.51 -1.76
C ILE A 184 -27.02 -1.00 -0.58
N LEU A 185 -26.64 -0.66 0.65
CA LEU A 185 -27.39 -1.04 1.85
C LEU A 185 -28.80 -0.44 1.89
N LEU A 186 -29.00 0.77 1.33
CA LEU A 186 -30.30 1.43 1.27
C LEU A 186 -31.24 0.87 0.19
N PHE A 187 -30.71 0.46 -0.97
CA PHE A 187 -31.54 0.14 -2.15
C PHE A 187 -31.69 -1.35 -2.45
N GLU A 188 -30.69 -2.19 -2.18
CA GLU A 188 -30.72 -3.62 -2.55
C GLU A 188 -30.73 -4.57 -1.36
N GLY A 189 -30.43 -4.06 -0.16
CA GLY A 189 -30.09 -4.90 0.99
C GLY A 189 -28.74 -5.64 0.76
N SER A 190 -28.21 -6.28 1.81
CA SER A 190 -26.96 -7.04 1.69
C SER A 190 -27.23 -8.41 1.02
N GLY A 191 -27.29 -8.44 -0.31
CA GLY A 191 -27.58 -9.62 -1.13
C GLY A 191 -26.39 -10.10 -1.98
N ALA A 192 -26.60 -11.19 -2.72
CA ALA A 192 -25.64 -11.69 -3.69
C ALA A 192 -25.49 -10.68 -4.84
N GLY A 193 -24.32 -10.05 -4.96
CA GLY A 193 -24.05 -9.03 -5.98
C GLY A 193 -23.53 -7.69 -5.45
N THR A 194 -23.59 -7.46 -4.13
CA THR A 194 -23.00 -6.28 -3.47
C THR A 194 -21.54 -6.09 -3.85
N GLU A 195 -20.75 -7.15 -3.93
CA GLU A 195 -19.33 -7.10 -4.31
C GLU A 195 -19.16 -6.60 -5.75
N ARG A 196 -20.04 -7.02 -6.67
CA ARG A 196 -19.98 -6.61 -8.08
C ARG A 196 -20.26 -5.13 -8.25
N ILE A 197 -21.30 -4.63 -7.61
CA ILE A 197 -21.68 -3.20 -7.66
C ILE A 197 -20.57 -2.36 -7.03
N LEU A 198 -20.02 -2.83 -5.91
CA LEU A 198 -18.89 -2.18 -5.27
C LEU A 198 -17.67 -2.11 -6.20
N CYS A 199 -17.35 -3.17 -6.94
CA CYS A 199 -16.25 -3.16 -7.90
C CYS A 199 -16.44 -2.06 -8.97
N VAL A 200 -17.65 -1.93 -9.51
CA VAL A 200 -17.99 -0.88 -10.49
C VAL A 200 -17.91 0.52 -9.86
N ALA A 201 -18.37 0.69 -8.62
CA ALA A 201 -18.26 1.95 -7.91
C ALA A 201 -16.80 2.34 -7.64
N ILE A 202 -15.93 1.38 -7.33
CA ILE A 202 -14.48 1.59 -7.16
C ILE A 202 -13.82 1.99 -8.47
N LEU A 203 -14.19 1.38 -9.60
CA LEU A 203 -13.72 1.80 -10.92
C LEU A 203 -14.06 3.26 -11.19
N PHE A 204 -15.32 3.65 -10.96
CA PHE A 204 -15.76 5.02 -11.09
C PHE A 204 -15.03 5.96 -10.12
N GLY A 205 -14.80 5.51 -8.88
CA GLY A 205 -13.98 6.21 -7.90
C GLY A 205 -12.54 6.44 -8.38
N GLY A 206 -11.93 5.48 -9.07
CA GLY A 206 -10.63 5.63 -9.72
C GLY A 206 -10.64 6.73 -10.78
N VAL A 207 -11.66 6.74 -11.65
CA VAL A 207 -11.83 7.81 -12.66
C VAL A 207 -11.98 9.17 -11.99
N ILE A 208 -12.78 9.28 -10.92
CA ILE A 208 -12.90 10.52 -10.12
C ILE A 208 -11.55 10.93 -9.53
N GLN A 209 -10.79 9.99 -8.95
CA GLN A 209 -9.47 10.28 -8.39
C GLN A 209 -8.53 10.86 -9.44
N TRP A 210 -8.50 10.27 -10.63
CA TRP A 210 -7.66 10.73 -11.72
C TRP A 210 -8.12 12.09 -12.25
N ALA A 211 -9.43 12.26 -12.49
CA ALA A 211 -10.01 13.51 -12.94
C ALA A 211 -9.75 14.66 -11.95
N ALA A 212 -9.78 14.38 -10.64
CA ALA A 212 -9.48 15.36 -9.60
C ALA A 212 -8.03 15.86 -9.62
N GLN A 213 -7.08 15.13 -10.23
CA GLN A 213 -5.70 15.60 -10.40
C GLN A 213 -5.54 16.57 -11.59
N ILE A 214 -6.45 16.54 -12.57
CA ILE A 214 -6.33 17.34 -13.81
C ILE A 214 -6.25 18.85 -13.50
N PRO A 215 -7.10 19.44 -12.63
CA PRO A 215 -6.98 20.85 -12.26
C PRO A 215 -5.64 21.17 -11.59
N GLY A 216 -5.11 20.24 -10.79
CA GLY A 216 -3.82 20.38 -10.12
C GLY A 216 -2.64 20.44 -11.09
N VAL A 217 -2.63 19.56 -12.09
CA VAL A 217 -1.62 19.54 -13.16
C VAL A 217 -1.73 20.81 -14.03
N ARG A 218 -2.94 21.24 -14.40
CA ARG A 218 -3.16 22.51 -15.12
C ARG A 218 -2.62 23.71 -14.35
N ALA A 219 -2.97 23.81 -13.07
CA ALA A 219 -2.54 24.91 -12.22
C ALA A 219 -1.03 24.88 -11.95
N ALA A 220 -0.37 23.73 -12.11
CA ALA A 220 1.07 23.60 -12.05
C ALA A 220 1.78 24.03 -13.34
N GLY A 221 1.05 24.28 -14.44
CA GLY A 221 1.58 24.68 -15.74
C GLY A 221 2.02 23.53 -16.65
N TRP A 222 1.75 22.28 -16.26
CA TRP A 222 2.21 21.09 -16.98
C TRP A 222 1.19 20.60 -18.03
N PRO A 223 1.65 19.96 -19.12
CA PRO A 223 0.75 19.44 -20.14
C PRO A 223 -0.07 18.25 -19.62
N ILE A 224 -1.35 18.21 -19.94
CA ILE A 224 -2.23 17.07 -19.60
C ILE A 224 -2.25 16.05 -20.73
N ALA A 225 -2.18 16.52 -21.97
CA ALA A 225 -2.36 15.66 -23.14
C ALA A 225 -1.18 14.67 -23.22
N PRO A 226 -1.45 13.36 -23.29
CA PRO A 226 -0.40 12.37 -23.52
C PRO A 226 0.21 12.56 -24.92
N SER A 227 1.48 12.19 -25.06
CA SER A 227 2.17 12.09 -26.34
C SER A 227 2.84 10.72 -26.44
N VAL A 228 2.84 10.12 -27.63
CA VAL A 228 3.54 8.84 -27.91
C VAL A 228 4.69 9.06 -28.92
N GLN A 229 5.02 10.32 -29.22
CA GLN A 229 6.05 10.64 -30.21
C GLN A 229 7.45 10.22 -29.74
N SER A 230 8.13 9.44 -30.59
CA SER A 230 9.48 8.92 -30.37
C SER A 230 10.51 9.80 -31.08
N GLU A 231 10.97 10.86 -30.43
CA GLU A 231 12.08 11.66 -30.98
C GLU A 231 13.36 11.60 -30.13
N ASP A 232 13.30 11.16 -28.87
CA ASP A 232 14.49 11.08 -28.02
C ASP A 232 14.47 9.84 -27.13
N GLY A 233 15.65 9.20 -26.97
CA GLY A 233 15.88 8.09 -26.03
C GLY A 233 15.62 8.41 -24.55
N SER A 234 15.24 9.64 -24.21
CA SER A 234 14.97 10.11 -22.85
C SER A 234 13.88 9.31 -22.12
N VAL A 235 12.84 8.88 -22.84
CA VAL A 235 11.78 8.03 -22.29
C VAL A 235 12.29 6.61 -22.07
N ARG A 236 13.10 6.09 -22.99
CA ARG A 236 13.72 4.75 -22.87
C ARG A 236 14.61 4.69 -21.64
N ASP A 237 15.39 5.75 -21.38
CA ASP A 237 16.28 5.83 -20.22
C ASP A 237 15.51 6.01 -18.90
N ALA A 238 14.42 6.79 -18.91
CA ALA A 238 13.52 6.87 -17.77
C ALA A 238 12.85 5.52 -17.47
N MET A 239 12.37 4.82 -18.50
CA MET A 239 11.74 3.50 -18.37
C MET A 239 12.71 2.41 -17.91
N LYS A 240 13.95 2.43 -18.42
CA LYS A 240 15.03 1.53 -17.95
C LYS A 240 15.33 1.71 -16.47
N LYS A 241 15.08 2.88 -15.89
CA LYS A 241 15.24 3.16 -14.45
C LYS A 241 13.96 2.88 -13.66
N PHE A 242 12.80 3.12 -14.27
CA PHE A 242 11.49 2.92 -13.67
C PHE A 242 11.18 1.43 -13.43
N LEU A 243 11.45 0.56 -14.40
CA LEU A 243 11.12 -0.87 -14.30
C LEU A 243 11.87 -1.58 -13.16
N PRO A 244 13.21 -1.43 -13.00
CA PRO A 244 13.92 -2.03 -11.88
C PRO A 244 13.48 -1.48 -10.52
N ALA A 245 13.15 -0.18 -10.45
CA ALA A 245 12.62 0.43 -9.22
C ALA A 245 11.27 -0.18 -8.82
N MET A 246 10.41 -0.51 -9.80
CA MET A 246 9.16 -1.22 -9.53
C MET A 246 9.40 -2.63 -8.99
N VAL A 247 10.35 -3.39 -9.57
CA VAL A 247 10.63 -4.78 -9.16
C VAL A 247 11.06 -4.87 -7.69
N GLY A 248 11.91 -3.95 -7.22
CA GLY A 248 12.34 -3.92 -5.83
C GLY A 248 11.19 -3.68 -4.84
N LEU A 249 10.24 -2.80 -5.20
CA LEU A 249 9.02 -2.60 -4.41
C LEU A 249 8.02 -3.75 -4.56
N ALA A 250 8.04 -4.47 -5.69
CA ALA A 250 7.08 -5.53 -5.98
C ALA A 250 7.27 -6.72 -5.04
N ALA A 251 8.51 -7.06 -4.66
CA ALA A 251 8.79 -8.22 -3.81
C ALA A 251 7.98 -8.23 -2.51
N VAL A 252 7.92 -7.10 -1.79
CA VAL A 252 7.16 -6.96 -0.54
C VAL A 252 5.66 -7.11 -0.78
N GLN A 253 5.16 -6.56 -1.88
CA GLN A 253 3.73 -6.60 -2.21
C GLN A 253 3.29 -7.97 -2.75
N ILE A 254 4.17 -8.65 -3.48
CA ILE A 254 3.97 -10.02 -3.94
C ILE A 254 3.89 -10.95 -2.73
N ASN A 255 4.76 -10.78 -1.72
CA ASN A 255 4.66 -11.57 -0.49
C ASN A 255 3.28 -11.45 0.16
N PHE A 256 2.78 -10.21 0.28
CA PHE A 256 1.45 -9.96 0.82
C PHE A 256 0.33 -10.60 -0.02
N ALA A 257 0.45 -10.55 -1.36
CA ALA A 257 -0.50 -11.20 -2.26
C ALA A 257 -0.49 -12.73 -2.11
N LEU A 258 0.70 -13.32 -2.00
CA LEU A 258 0.87 -14.76 -1.80
C LEU A 258 0.34 -15.21 -0.44
N ASP A 259 0.60 -14.45 0.63
CA ASP A 259 0.09 -14.72 1.99
C ASP A 259 -1.43 -14.83 1.99
N HIS A 260 -2.12 -13.84 1.42
CA HIS A 260 -3.58 -13.88 1.29
C HIS A 260 -4.09 -15.00 0.39
N GLY A 261 -3.40 -15.31 -0.71
CA GLY A 261 -3.73 -16.46 -1.55
C GLY A 261 -3.63 -17.79 -0.79
N LEU A 262 -2.57 -17.97 0.00
CA LEU A 262 -2.39 -19.16 0.83
C LEU A 262 -3.45 -19.27 1.93
N VAL A 263 -3.75 -18.16 2.63
CA VAL A 263 -4.83 -18.13 3.64
C VAL A 263 -6.15 -18.58 3.04
N ARG A 264 -6.48 -18.06 1.86
CA ARG A 264 -7.69 -18.43 1.12
C ARG A 264 -7.72 -19.92 0.77
N TRP A 265 -6.63 -20.45 0.20
CA TRP A 265 -6.61 -21.82 -0.33
C TRP A 265 -6.45 -22.90 0.74
N LEU A 266 -5.76 -22.60 1.84
CA LEU A 266 -5.45 -23.57 2.90
C LEU A 266 -6.40 -23.51 4.09
N VAL A 267 -7.17 -22.43 4.25
CA VAL A 267 -8.14 -22.27 5.33
C VAL A 267 -9.56 -22.19 4.77
N ASP A 268 -9.94 -21.05 4.21
CA ASP A 268 -11.26 -20.78 3.63
C ASP A 268 -11.25 -19.39 2.95
N PRO A 269 -12.03 -19.14 1.89
CA PRO A 269 -12.19 -17.82 1.29
C PRO A 269 -12.40 -16.65 2.26
N SER A 270 -13.29 -16.82 3.26
CA SER A 270 -13.59 -15.82 4.28
C SER A 270 -12.42 -15.50 5.21
N ALA A 271 -11.45 -16.41 5.38
CA ALA A 271 -10.29 -16.23 6.26
C ALA A 271 -9.38 -15.08 5.81
N THR A 272 -9.43 -14.72 4.53
CA THR A 272 -8.77 -13.53 3.96
C THR A 272 -9.21 -12.25 4.69
N THR A 273 -10.48 -12.19 5.10
CA THR A 273 -11.06 -11.04 5.83
C THR A 273 -10.39 -10.86 7.19
N TYR A 274 -10.20 -11.95 7.95
CA TYR A 274 -9.58 -11.91 9.27
C TYR A 274 -8.13 -11.44 9.20
N THR A 275 -7.34 -12.06 8.31
CA THR A 275 -5.92 -11.73 8.14
C THR A 275 -5.72 -10.32 7.61
N PHE A 276 -6.56 -9.87 6.67
CA PHE A 276 -6.46 -8.53 6.08
C PHE A 276 -6.69 -7.44 7.12
N TYR A 277 -7.78 -7.52 7.90
CA TYR A 277 -8.09 -6.51 8.89
C TYR A 277 -7.26 -6.63 10.17
N ALA A 278 -6.88 -7.84 10.59
CA ALA A 278 -5.93 -8.00 11.69
C ALA A 278 -4.56 -7.37 11.35
N ASN A 279 -4.04 -7.60 10.15
CA ASN A 279 -2.82 -6.95 9.67
C ASN A 279 -2.97 -5.42 9.55
N ARG A 280 -4.18 -4.92 9.26
CA ARG A 280 -4.44 -3.47 9.29
C ARG A 280 -4.28 -2.90 10.69
N LEU A 281 -4.83 -3.56 11.71
CA LEU A 281 -4.69 -3.14 13.10
C LEU A 281 -3.23 -3.22 13.57
N LEU A 282 -2.48 -4.25 13.15
CA LEU A 282 -1.04 -4.37 13.40
C LEU A 282 -0.24 -3.17 12.88
N GLN A 283 -0.62 -2.61 11.72
CA GLN A 283 0.11 -1.47 11.13
C GLN A 283 0.06 -0.20 11.98
N LEU A 284 -0.92 -0.07 12.88
CA LEU A 284 -1.07 1.12 13.73
C LEU A 284 0.11 1.29 14.71
N PRO A 285 0.40 0.34 15.64
CA PRO A 285 1.56 0.44 16.51
C PRO A 285 2.88 0.43 15.73
N LEU A 286 2.97 -0.32 14.62
CA LEU A 286 4.18 -0.33 13.79
C LEU A 286 4.46 1.05 13.18
N ALA A 287 3.45 1.72 12.64
CA ALA A 287 3.63 3.05 12.06
C ALA A 287 3.90 4.11 13.13
N LEU A 288 3.15 4.09 14.25
CA LEU A 288 3.25 5.11 15.29
C LEU A 288 4.54 5.03 16.08
N LEU A 289 5.00 3.83 16.43
CA LEU A 289 6.14 3.64 17.32
C LEU A 289 7.37 3.23 16.54
N ALA A 290 7.30 2.13 15.78
CA ALA A 290 8.51 1.58 15.17
C ALA A 290 9.06 2.46 14.05
N ILE A 291 8.23 2.80 13.06
CA ILE A 291 8.66 3.60 11.90
C ILE A 291 9.00 5.03 12.33
N SER A 292 8.22 5.63 13.24
CA SER A 292 8.49 6.98 13.76
C SER A 292 9.83 7.06 14.49
N VAL A 293 10.10 6.15 15.42
CA VAL A 293 11.38 6.12 16.17
C VAL A 293 12.55 5.86 15.23
N ALA A 294 12.44 4.87 14.33
CA ALA A 294 13.49 4.58 13.36
C ALA A 294 13.78 5.77 12.43
N THR A 295 12.75 6.51 12.02
CA THR A 295 12.90 7.72 11.20
C THR A 295 13.49 8.87 12.00
N GLY A 296 13.12 9.03 13.27
CA GLY A 296 13.68 10.04 14.17
C GLY A 296 15.16 9.83 14.50
N LEU A 297 15.63 8.58 14.50
CA LEU A 297 17.04 8.23 14.72
C LEU A 297 17.89 8.32 13.43
N MET A 298 17.27 8.41 12.26
CA MET A 298 17.99 8.48 10.98
C MET A 298 19.00 9.65 10.90
N PRO A 299 18.67 10.89 11.32
CA PRO A 299 19.64 11.99 11.30
C PRO A 299 20.85 11.74 12.20
N LEU A 300 20.67 11.06 13.34
CA LEU A 300 21.76 10.68 14.23
C LEU A 300 22.70 9.69 13.55
N PHE A 301 22.15 8.64 12.94
CA PHE A 301 22.95 7.65 12.22
C PHE A 301 23.70 8.26 11.03
N SER A 302 23.03 9.12 10.24
CA SER A 302 23.67 9.83 9.13
C SER A 302 24.79 10.75 9.58
N ARG A 303 24.64 11.42 10.74
CA ARG A 303 25.70 12.25 11.31
C ARG A 303 26.90 11.41 11.75
N LEU A 304 26.67 10.33 12.50
CA LEU A 304 27.74 9.43 12.94
C LEU A 304 28.50 8.82 11.76
N ALA A 305 27.78 8.41 10.71
CA ALA A 305 28.38 7.90 9.47
C ALA A 305 29.21 8.99 8.76
N ALA A 306 28.68 10.21 8.62
CA ALA A 306 29.41 11.32 7.98
C ALA A 306 30.66 11.75 8.76
N GLU A 307 30.62 11.66 10.10
CA GLU A 307 31.76 11.93 10.98
C GLU A 307 32.77 10.76 11.06
N LYS A 308 32.54 9.67 10.32
CA LYS A 308 33.33 8.42 10.39
C LYS A 308 33.39 7.80 11.79
N LYS A 309 32.37 8.06 12.63
CA LYS A 309 32.20 7.47 13.97
C LYS A 309 31.29 6.26 13.93
N GLU A 310 31.56 5.34 12.99
CA GLU A 310 30.74 4.14 12.80
C GLU A 310 30.77 3.22 14.03
N ALA A 311 31.86 3.27 14.81
CA ALA A 311 32.00 2.53 16.07
C ALA A 311 30.97 2.93 17.14
N ASP A 312 30.37 4.13 17.05
CA ASP A 312 29.35 4.61 17.99
C ASP A 312 27.92 4.20 17.56
N ILE A 313 27.74 3.69 16.33
CA ILE A 313 26.43 3.28 15.81
C ILE A 313 25.83 2.11 16.62
N PRO A 314 26.59 1.06 17.03
CA PRO A 314 26.07 0.00 17.89
C PRO A 314 25.49 0.51 19.22
N ASP A 315 26.11 1.50 19.86
CA ASP A 315 25.61 2.08 21.10
C ASP A 315 24.32 2.89 20.88
N ALA A 316 24.27 3.65 19.79
CA ALA A 316 23.05 4.34 19.37
C ALA A 316 21.92 3.35 19.03
N LEU A 317 22.24 2.25 18.34
CA LEU A 317 21.32 1.15 18.05
C LEU A 317 20.82 0.48 19.31
N ARG A 318 21.69 0.23 20.29
CA ARG A 318 21.30 -0.37 21.57
C ARG A 318 20.31 0.51 22.32
N ARG A 319 20.62 1.79 22.50
CA ARG A 319 19.72 2.73 23.21
C ARG A 319 18.40 2.93 22.48
N GLY A 320 18.46 3.06 21.15
CA GLY A 320 17.27 3.15 20.30
C GLY A 320 16.43 1.87 20.34
N GLY A 321 17.10 0.72 20.34
CA GLY A 321 16.54 -0.63 20.45
C GLY A 321 15.85 -0.90 21.78
N GLU A 322 16.48 -0.53 22.90
CA GLU A 322 15.87 -0.63 24.24
C GLU A 322 14.59 0.22 24.32
N THR A 323 14.65 1.47 23.82
CA THR A 323 13.50 2.39 23.81
C THR A 323 12.36 1.88 22.92
N ILE A 324 12.66 1.50 21.68
CA ILE A 324 11.63 1.05 20.72
C ILE A 324 11.00 -0.27 21.19
N LEU A 325 11.78 -1.20 21.72
CA LEU A 325 11.28 -2.46 22.25
C LEU A 325 10.37 -2.23 23.46
N LEU A 326 10.76 -1.38 24.41
CA LEU A 326 9.92 -1.06 25.56
C LEU A 326 8.54 -0.54 25.13
N LEU A 327 8.51 0.43 24.20
CA LEU A 327 7.27 1.00 23.69
C LEU A 327 6.43 -0.03 22.91
N ILE A 328 7.09 -0.84 22.08
CA ILE A 328 6.43 -1.85 21.25
C ILE A 328 5.88 -3.00 22.09
N PHE A 329 6.59 -3.46 23.11
CA PHE A 329 6.07 -4.48 24.02
C PHE A 329 4.87 -3.95 24.80
N ALA A 330 4.94 -2.72 25.33
CA ALA A 330 3.81 -2.11 26.03
C ALA A 330 2.57 -2.00 25.11
N ALA A 331 2.76 -1.52 23.88
CA ALA A 331 1.67 -1.40 22.91
C ALA A 331 1.15 -2.77 22.44
N GLY A 332 2.05 -3.73 22.19
CA GLY A 332 1.69 -5.09 21.76
C GLY A 332 0.92 -5.85 22.82
N ILE A 333 1.35 -5.79 24.09
CA ILE A 333 0.63 -6.40 25.22
C ILE A 333 -0.73 -5.70 25.40
N GLY A 334 -0.75 -4.37 25.42
CA GLY A 334 -2.00 -3.61 25.56
C GLY A 334 -3.02 -3.95 24.49
N LEU A 335 -2.59 -3.97 23.22
CA LEU A 335 -3.46 -4.31 22.09
C LEU A 335 -3.83 -5.80 22.06
N SER A 336 -2.96 -6.70 22.55
CA SER A 336 -3.27 -8.14 22.66
C SER A 336 -4.36 -8.41 23.70
N ILE A 337 -4.29 -7.73 24.85
CA ILE A 337 -5.31 -7.78 25.91
C ILE A 337 -6.63 -7.20 25.37
N LEU A 338 -6.56 -6.03 24.73
CA LEU A 338 -7.71 -5.33 24.18
C LEU A 338 -8.15 -5.84 22.79
N ALA A 339 -7.57 -6.93 22.28
CA ALA A 339 -7.80 -7.38 20.91
C ALA A 339 -9.28 -7.64 20.63
N LEU A 340 -9.95 -8.41 21.49
CA LEU A 340 -11.38 -8.71 21.33
C LEU A 340 -12.25 -7.45 21.49
N PRO A 341 -12.14 -6.64 22.57
CA PRO A 341 -12.88 -5.38 22.67
C PRO A 341 -12.66 -4.44 21.48
N ALA A 342 -11.43 -4.30 21.00
CA ALA A 342 -11.11 -3.45 19.86
C ALA A 342 -11.75 -3.97 18.58
N VAL A 343 -11.69 -5.28 18.32
CA VAL A 343 -12.35 -5.87 17.16
C VAL A 343 -13.86 -5.75 17.24
N THR A 344 -14.45 -6.03 18.41
CA THR A 344 -15.90 -5.91 18.60
C THR A 344 -16.39 -4.48 18.38
N VAL A 345 -15.76 -3.48 19.01
CA VAL A 345 -16.15 -2.08 18.86
C VAL A 345 -15.96 -1.55 17.44
N LEU A 346 -15.00 -2.07 16.68
CA LEU A 346 -14.74 -1.59 15.33
C LEU A 346 -15.54 -2.36 14.28
N PHE A 347 -15.54 -3.68 14.33
CA PHE A 347 -15.94 -4.52 13.19
C PHE A 347 -17.23 -5.32 13.42
N GLU A 348 -17.64 -5.58 14.67
CA GLU A 348 -18.82 -6.38 15.01
C GLU A 348 -20.12 -5.59 14.83
N HIS A 349 -20.43 -5.32 13.58
CA HIS A 349 -21.62 -4.61 13.14
C HIS A 349 -22.26 -5.35 11.96
N GLY A 350 -23.57 -5.17 11.77
CA GLY A 350 -24.29 -5.72 10.62
C GLY A 350 -24.10 -7.23 10.49
N ARG A 351 -23.46 -7.67 9.39
CA ARG A 351 -23.24 -9.08 9.08
C ARG A 351 -21.99 -9.69 9.72
N PHE A 352 -21.19 -8.92 10.44
CA PHE A 352 -19.98 -9.43 11.09
C PHE A 352 -20.35 -10.00 12.46
N SER A 353 -20.22 -11.32 12.61
CA SER A 353 -20.67 -12.04 13.81
C SER A 353 -19.67 -11.94 14.97
N ALA A 354 -20.14 -12.20 16.19
CA ALA A 354 -19.28 -12.33 17.37
C ALA A 354 -18.23 -13.45 17.23
N GLU A 355 -18.56 -14.52 16.50
CA GLU A 355 -17.61 -15.59 16.19
C GLU A 355 -16.49 -15.09 15.26
N ALA A 356 -16.85 -14.33 14.21
CA ALA A 356 -15.90 -13.66 13.33
C ALA A 356 -14.99 -12.69 14.11
N SER A 357 -15.53 -11.95 15.08
CA SER A 357 -14.74 -11.11 15.99
C SER A 357 -13.73 -11.90 16.80
N LYS A 358 -14.12 -13.06 17.33
CA LYS A 358 -13.22 -13.93 18.08
C LYS A 358 -12.06 -14.40 17.20
N VAL A 359 -12.34 -14.95 16.02
CA VAL A 359 -11.31 -15.43 15.08
C VAL A 359 -10.38 -14.29 14.64
N MET A 360 -10.93 -13.12 14.33
CA MET A 360 -10.13 -11.94 13.98
C MET A 360 -9.27 -11.45 15.15
N SER A 361 -9.79 -11.49 16.38
CA SER A 361 -9.03 -11.11 17.58
C SER A 361 -7.87 -12.05 17.86
N ASP A 362 -8.06 -13.36 17.67
CA ASP A 362 -6.99 -14.36 17.81
C ASP A 362 -5.96 -14.23 16.67
N THR A 363 -6.43 -13.90 15.46
CA THR A 363 -5.55 -13.58 14.33
C THR A 363 -4.71 -12.33 14.61
N LEU A 364 -5.31 -11.28 15.19
CA LEU A 364 -4.58 -10.09 15.63
C LEU A 364 -3.52 -10.43 16.67
N ARG A 365 -3.87 -11.18 17.72
CA ARG A 365 -2.93 -11.62 18.75
C ARG A 365 -1.73 -12.37 18.16
N ALA A 366 -1.97 -13.24 17.19
CA ALA A 366 -0.90 -13.94 16.47
C ALA A 366 0.03 -12.97 15.72
N TYR A 367 -0.53 -11.98 15.01
CA TYR A 367 0.26 -10.94 14.32
C TYR A 367 1.07 -10.06 15.28
N LEU A 368 0.56 -9.75 16.48
CA LEU A 368 1.25 -8.87 17.43
C LEU A 368 2.62 -9.40 17.88
N TRP A 369 2.84 -10.73 17.79
CA TRP A 369 4.15 -11.34 18.05
C TRP A 369 5.24 -10.88 17.08
N CYS A 370 4.88 -10.39 15.89
CA CYS A 370 5.86 -9.89 14.93
C CYS A 370 6.38 -8.49 15.27
N LEU A 371 5.72 -7.75 16.18
CA LEU A 371 6.02 -6.35 16.45
C LEU A 371 7.47 -6.11 16.91
N PRO A 372 8.04 -6.88 17.87
CA PRO A 372 9.41 -6.65 18.33
C PRO A 372 10.43 -6.82 17.19
N ALA A 373 10.29 -7.89 16.41
CA ALA A 373 11.16 -8.16 15.26
C ALA A 373 11.04 -7.07 14.19
N ALA A 374 9.81 -6.71 13.81
CA ALA A 374 9.55 -5.65 12.83
C ALA A 374 10.11 -4.29 13.28
N ALA A 375 10.06 -3.99 14.57
CA ALA A 375 10.61 -2.77 15.15
C ALA A 375 12.15 -2.72 15.05
N LEU A 376 12.81 -3.83 15.38
CA LEU A 376 14.26 -3.95 15.25
C LEU A 376 14.70 -3.91 13.78
N ILE A 377 13.99 -4.59 12.88
CA ILE A 377 14.25 -4.53 11.43
C ILE A 377 14.19 -3.08 10.94
N ALA A 378 13.17 -2.31 11.34
CA ALA A 378 13.03 -0.92 10.94
C ALA A 378 14.25 -0.09 11.37
N LEU A 379 14.73 -0.28 12.61
CA LEU A 379 15.88 0.42 13.15
C LEU A 379 17.20 0.00 12.46
N LEU A 380 17.45 -1.31 12.34
CA LEU A 380 18.64 -1.87 11.70
C LEU A 380 18.72 -1.46 10.22
N THR A 381 17.59 -1.46 9.52
CA THR A 381 17.53 -1.01 8.12
C THR A 381 17.98 0.44 7.98
N ARG A 382 17.57 1.33 8.90
CA ARG A 382 17.98 2.75 8.88
C ARG A 382 19.47 2.92 9.17
N ALA A 383 20.01 2.19 10.15
CA ALA A 383 21.44 2.23 10.46
C ALA A 383 22.31 1.68 9.33
N ARG A 384 21.90 0.60 8.65
CA ARG A 384 22.64 0.09 7.47
C ARG A 384 22.56 1.04 6.28
N GLN A 385 21.38 1.64 6.07
CA GLN A 385 21.19 2.65 5.03
C GLN A 385 22.07 3.89 5.24
N SER A 386 22.29 4.34 6.48
CA SER A 386 23.10 5.53 6.75
C SER A 386 24.58 5.34 6.43
N ILE A 387 25.10 4.11 6.52
CA ILE A 387 26.47 3.76 6.11
C ILE A 387 26.55 3.30 4.64
N GLY A 388 25.48 3.47 3.86
CA GLY A 388 25.43 3.13 2.44
C GLY A 388 25.13 1.67 2.10
N ASP A 389 24.88 0.81 3.09
CA ASP A 389 24.49 -0.59 2.85
C ASP A 389 22.98 -0.73 2.65
N VAL A 390 22.57 -0.62 1.40
CA VAL A 390 21.19 -0.90 0.96
C VAL A 390 20.95 -2.37 0.62
N ARG A 391 22.01 -3.18 0.48
CA ARG A 391 21.92 -4.58 0.02
C ARG A 391 21.62 -5.54 1.15
N GLY A 392 22.17 -5.29 2.35
CA GLY A 392 21.92 -6.10 3.55
C GLY A 392 20.43 -6.26 3.85
N PRO A 393 19.68 -5.17 4.08
CA PRO A 393 18.24 -5.24 4.36
C PRO A 393 17.44 -5.89 3.21
N ALA A 394 17.82 -5.63 1.96
CA ALA A 394 17.16 -6.22 0.80
C ALA A 394 17.33 -7.75 0.74
N ARG A 395 18.53 -8.27 1.01
CA ARG A 395 18.80 -9.71 1.05
C ARG A 395 18.01 -10.41 2.17
N ALA A 396 17.95 -9.80 3.35
CA ALA A 396 17.15 -10.32 4.47
C ALA A 396 15.66 -10.37 4.11
N ALA A 397 15.11 -9.31 3.51
CA ALA A 397 13.72 -9.30 3.05
C ALA A 397 13.43 -10.38 2.01
N VAL A 398 14.34 -10.61 1.05
CA VAL A 398 14.20 -11.67 0.05
C VAL A 398 14.28 -13.06 0.67
N PHE A 399 15.09 -13.26 1.71
CA PHE A 399 15.19 -14.53 2.45
C PHE A 399 13.95 -14.79 3.32
N ALA A 400 13.37 -13.76 3.93
CA ALA A 400 12.18 -13.89 4.77
C ALA A 400 10.94 -14.36 3.99
N ILE A 401 10.82 -14.02 2.70
CA ILE A 401 9.68 -14.41 1.84
C ILE A 401 9.50 -15.93 1.76
N PRO A 402 10.47 -16.74 1.27
CA PRO A 402 10.29 -18.19 1.17
C PRO A 402 10.12 -18.84 2.54
N VAL A 403 10.80 -18.33 3.59
CA VAL A 403 10.60 -18.81 4.96
C VAL A 403 9.16 -18.59 5.41
N ASN A 404 8.61 -17.39 5.19
CA ASN A 404 7.22 -17.07 5.50
C ASN A 404 6.24 -17.95 4.73
N LEU A 405 6.46 -18.16 3.42
CA LEU A 405 5.61 -19.03 2.61
C LEU A 405 5.61 -20.48 3.10
N VAL A 406 6.79 -21.05 3.42
CA VAL A 406 6.89 -22.40 3.97
C VAL A 406 6.17 -22.50 5.32
N LEU A 407 6.38 -21.52 6.21
CA LEU A 407 5.70 -21.49 7.51
C LEU A 407 4.18 -21.35 7.35
N ASN A 408 3.70 -20.56 6.41
CA ASN A 408 2.28 -20.44 6.09
C ASN A 408 1.69 -21.79 5.69
N VAL A 409 2.34 -22.52 4.79
CA VAL A 409 1.90 -23.86 4.37
C VAL A 409 1.84 -24.84 5.55
N LEU A 410 2.73 -24.71 6.54
CA LEU A 410 2.77 -25.58 7.72
C LEU A 410 1.80 -25.17 8.83
N LEU A 411 1.55 -23.88 9.02
CA LEU A 411 0.82 -23.32 10.16
C LEU A 411 -0.65 -23.03 9.84
N LEU A 412 -0.99 -22.62 8.62
CA LEU A 412 -2.38 -22.32 8.23
C LEU A 412 -3.32 -23.52 8.40
N PRO A 413 -2.96 -24.76 7.99
CA PRO A 413 -3.84 -25.91 8.18
C PRO A 413 -4.06 -26.27 9.66
N LYS A 414 -3.12 -25.89 10.55
CA LYS A 414 -3.15 -26.23 11.98
C LYS A 414 -3.88 -25.19 12.81
N PHE A 415 -3.69 -23.91 12.49
CA PHE A 415 -4.14 -22.79 13.32
C PHE A 415 -5.19 -21.91 12.63
N GLY A 416 -5.56 -22.20 11.38
CA GLY A 416 -6.46 -21.35 10.60
C GLY A 416 -5.86 -19.97 10.32
N ALA A 417 -6.69 -18.93 10.29
CA ALA A 417 -6.26 -17.55 10.05
C ALA A 417 -5.15 -17.04 11.01
N PRO A 418 -5.15 -17.36 12.33
CA PRO A 418 -4.01 -17.07 13.21
C PRO A 418 -2.66 -17.63 12.75
N GLY A 419 -2.66 -18.72 11.97
CA GLY A 419 -1.44 -19.31 11.41
C GLY A 419 -0.60 -18.32 10.59
N ALA A 420 -1.23 -17.42 9.85
CA ALA A 420 -0.54 -16.38 9.07
C ALA A 420 0.23 -15.39 9.97
N GLY A 421 -0.35 -15.04 11.12
CA GLY A 421 0.28 -14.16 12.10
C GLY A 421 1.54 -14.78 12.70
N TYR A 422 1.47 -16.05 13.11
CA TYR A 422 2.61 -16.78 13.64
C TYR A 422 3.70 -17.00 12.58
N ALA A 423 3.34 -17.36 11.36
CA ALA A 423 4.28 -17.51 10.25
C ALA A 423 5.02 -16.20 9.97
N THR A 424 4.32 -15.07 10.01
CA THR A 424 4.91 -13.74 9.82
C THR A 424 5.85 -13.38 10.98
N ALA A 425 5.44 -13.65 12.23
CA ALA A 425 6.26 -13.37 13.41
C ALA A 425 7.58 -14.14 13.38
N VAL A 426 7.54 -15.44 13.07
CA VAL A 426 8.74 -16.27 12.99
C VAL A 426 9.63 -15.85 11.82
N ALA A 427 9.05 -15.62 10.63
CA ALA A 427 9.82 -15.24 9.44
C ALA A 427 10.51 -13.88 9.55
N LEU A 428 9.96 -12.93 10.31
CA LEU A 428 10.63 -11.65 10.58
C LEU A 428 11.68 -11.75 11.70
N THR A 429 11.60 -12.77 12.54
CA THR A 429 12.57 -12.97 13.64
C THR A 429 13.85 -13.66 13.16
N LEU A 430 13.72 -14.57 12.19
CA LEU A 430 14.82 -15.20 11.47
C LEU A 430 15.48 -14.22 10.49
#